data_AF-A0A954IPL5-F1
#
_entry.id   AF-A0A954IPL5-F1
#
_cell.length_a   1.000
_cell.length_b   1.000
_cell.length_c   1.000
_cell.angle_alpha   90.00
_cell.angle_beta   90.00
_cell.angle_gamma   90.00
#
_symmetry.space_group_name_H-M   'P 1'
#
loop_
_entity.id
_entity.type
_entity.pdbx_description
1 polymer ?
#
loop_
_entity_poly.entity_id
_entity_poly.type
_entity_poly.pdbx_seq_one_letter_code
_entity_poly.pdbx_strand_id
1 'polypeptide(L)'
;MYFFVPIILRRPIWSHALSVIGFWSLAFFYPLNGVHHFLLSSIPESVQYGAIVSTMAVEVVVTTVVVNFFATMWGNGKALVTNLPIRWFYTGMVFYFITCLQCAFHTTLTFQEIIHFTDWVPGHAHMVMLGVFGFWVIGATTWLWPRLTGNEWYDRRLNHLQYWLTLIGLGIMIIDLTGAGLVHGF
;
A
#
# COMPACT_ATOMS: atom_id res chain seq x y z
N MET A 1 -8.38 4.62 5.44
CA MET A 1 -8.90 5.11 4.14
C MET A 1 -10.41 5.32 4.13
N TYR A 2 -11.23 4.26 4.27
CA TYR A 2 -12.69 4.33 4.10
C TYR A 2 -13.44 5.28 5.05
N PHE A 3 -12.92 5.54 6.26
CA PHE A 3 -13.48 6.54 7.17
C PHE A 3 -12.94 7.96 6.90
N PHE A 4 -11.62 8.11 6.92
CA PHE A 4 -10.96 9.42 6.89
C PHE A 4 -11.08 10.14 5.54
N VAL A 5 -10.95 9.46 4.41
CA VAL A 5 -10.96 10.15 3.11
C VAL A 5 -12.32 10.81 2.82
N PRO A 6 -13.46 10.11 2.97
CA PRO A 6 -14.78 10.72 2.79
C PRO A 6 -15.05 11.91 3.72
N ILE A 7 -14.72 11.78 5.01
CA ILE A 7 -15.01 12.84 6.00
C ILE A 7 -14.12 14.06 5.78
N ILE A 8 -12.86 13.86 5.36
CA ILE A 8 -11.94 14.97 5.08
C ILE A 8 -12.32 15.69 3.78
N LEU A 9 -12.65 14.93 2.73
CA LEU A 9 -13.06 15.49 1.44
C LEU A 9 -14.51 16.00 1.43
N ARG A 10 -15.30 15.65 2.44
CA ARG A 10 -16.75 15.87 2.51
C ARG A 10 -17.46 15.34 1.26
N ARG A 11 -17.10 14.12 0.86
CA ARG A 11 -17.63 13.44 -0.33
C ARG A 11 -17.96 11.99 0.00
N PRO A 12 -19.03 11.43 -0.59
CA PRO A 12 -19.28 10.01 -0.48
C PRO A 12 -18.18 9.22 -1.20
N ILE A 13 -17.95 7.99 -0.76
CA ILE A 13 -17.17 7.02 -1.54
C ILE A 13 -17.84 6.82 -2.90
N TRP A 14 -17.03 6.79 -3.95
CA TRP A 14 -17.52 6.80 -5.34
C TRP A 14 -18.46 5.64 -5.67
N SER A 15 -18.11 4.40 -5.30
CA SER A 15 -18.94 3.22 -5.56
C SER A 15 -19.05 2.31 -4.34
N HIS A 16 -20.29 2.17 -3.85
CA HIS A 16 -20.62 1.18 -2.83
C HIS A 16 -20.47 -0.24 -3.37
N ALA A 17 -20.91 -0.50 -4.61
CA ALA A 17 -20.80 -1.82 -5.23
C ALA A 17 -19.34 -2.30 -5.35
N LEU A 18 -18.41 -1.41 -5.74
CA LEU A 18 -16.99 -1.74 -5.74
C LEU A 18 -16.45 -2.03 -4.33
N SER A 19 -16.92 -1.31 -3.32
CA SER A 19 -16.54 -1.58 -1.93
C SER A 19 -16.96 -2.99 -1.50
N VAL A 20 -18.18 -3.41 -1.86
CA VAL A 20 -18.70 -4.75 -1.54
C VAL A 20 -17.91 -5.84 -2.28
N ILE A 21 -17.67 -5.67 -3.58
CA ILE A 21 -16.87 -6.61 -4.38
C ILE A 21 -15.45 -6.70 -3.81
N GLY A 22 -14.81 -5.57 -3.55
CA GLY A 22 -13.47 -5.52 -2.96
C GLY A 22 -13.40 -6.21 -1.61
N PHE A 23 -14.37 -5.95 -0.72
CA PHE A 23 -14.42 -6.58 0.61
C PHE A 23 -14.52 -8.10 0.54
N TRP A 24 -15.51 -8.63 -0.20
CA TRP A 24 -15.74 -10.07 -0.26
C TRP A 24 -14.64 -10.81 -1.03
N SER A 25 -14.15 -10.23 -2.12
CA SER A 25 -13.02 -10.79 -2.86
C SER A 25 -11.75 -10.82 -1.99
N LEU A 26 -11.49 -9.79 -1.18
CA LEU A 26 -10.35 -9.80 -0.26
C LEU A 26 -10.50 -10.90 0.79
N ALA A 27 -11.69 -10.98 1.43
CA ALA A 27 -11.97 -11.97 2.46
C ALA A 27 -11.81 -13.41 1.95
N PHE A 28 -12.12 -13.64 0.67
CA PHE A 28 -11.99 -14.96 0.05
C PHE A 28 -10.56 -15.28 -0.43
N PHE A 29 -9.93 -14.38 -1.21
CA PHE A 29 -8.64 -14.68 -1.86
C PHE A 29 -7.44 -14.50 -0.94
N TYR A 30 -7.48 -13.52 -0.02
CA TYR A 30 -6.31 -13.18 0.78
C TYR A 30 -5.85 -14.32 1.70
N PRO A 31 -6.72 -15.07 2.41
CA PRO A 31 -6.27 -16.19 3.24
C PRO A 31 -5.55 -17.31 2.49
N LEU A 32 -5.73 -17.40 1.17
CA LEU A 32 -5.16 -18.44 0.32
C LEU A 32 -3.73 -18.13 -0.14
N ASN A 33 -3.25 -16.89 0.05
CA ASN A 33 -1.97 -16.44 -0.49
C ASN A 33 -0.74 -16.91 0.33
N GLY A 34 -0.91 -17.39 1.57
CA GLY A 34 0.20 -17.51 2.51
C GLY A 34 1.38 -18.37 2.04
N VAL A 35 1.13 -19.36 1.18
CA VAL A 35 2.18 -20.23 0.63
C VAL A 35 3.10 -19.51 -0.37
N HIS A 36 2.74 -18.30 -0.82
CA HIS A 36 3.62 -17.51 -1.71
C HIS A 36 4.95 -17.07 -1.08
N HIS A 37 5.12 -17.25 0.25
CA HIS A 37 6.38 -17.05 0.96
C HIS A 37 7.32 -18.27 0.90
N PHE A 38 6.81 -19.40 0.41
CA PHE A 38 7.47 -20.69 0.42
C PHE A 38 7.53 -21.27 -1.00
N LEU A 39 7.57 -20.40 -2.00
CA LEU A 39 7.73 -20.81 -3.38
C LEU A 39 9.11 -21.45 -3.57
N LEU A 40 9.20 -22.45 -4.46
CA LEU A 40 10.41 -23.24 -4.70
C LEU A 40 10.92 -24.03 -3.47
N SER A 41 10.06 -24.23 -2.47
CA SER A 41 10.36 -25.04 -1.29
C SER A 41 9.84 -26.48 -1.41
N SER A 42 9.96 -27.25 -0.32
CA SER A 42 9.42 -28.62 -0.21
C SER A 42 7.89 -28.69 -0.10
N ILE A 43 7.17 -27.55 -0.09
CA ILE A 43 5.70 -27.54 -0.08
C ILE A 43 5.17 -28.10 -1.42
N PRO A 44 4.09 -28.91 -1.43
CA PRO A 44 3.55 -29.46 -2.66
C PRO A 44 3.26 -28.40 -3.73
N GLU A 45 3.68 -28.67 -4.95
CA GLU A 45 3.63 -27.73 -6.09
C GLU A 45 2.20 -27.22 -6.36
N SER A 46 1.19 -28.08 -6.21
CA SER A 46 -0.22 -27.70 -6.37
C SER A 46 -0.66 -26.61 -5.37
N VAL A 47 -0.14 -26.64 -4.16
CA VAL A 47 -0.44 -25.63 -3.12
C VAL A 47 0.30 -24.32 -3.43
N GLN A 48 1.53 -24.41 -3.94
CA GLN A 48 2.27 -23.23 -4.40
C GLN A 48 1.53 -22.53 -5.54
N TYR A 49 1.10 -23.24 -6.59
CA TYR A 49 0.31 -22.64 -7.67
C TYR A 49 -1.02 -22.05 -7.19
N GLY A 50 -1.68 -22.70 -6.24
CA GLY A 50 -2.89 -22.15 -5.61
C GLY A 50 -2.65 -20.77 -5.00
N ALA A 51 -1.54 -20.60 -4.28
CA ALA A 51 -1.16 -19.33 -3.67
C ALA A 51 -0.75 -18.26 -4.69
N ILE A 52 -0.11 -18.64 -5.79
CA ILE A 52 0.19 -17.74 -6.91
C ILE A 52 -1.11 -17.22 -7.52
N VAL A 53 -2.03 -18.12 -7.89
CA VAL A 53 -3.33 -17.76 -8.48
C VAL A 53 -4.15 -16.89 -7.54
N SER A 54 -4.21 -17.22 -6.25
CA SER A 54 -4.94 -16.40 -5.29
C SER A 54 -4.29 -15.03 -5.10
N THR A 55 -2.97 -14.93 -5.11
CA THR A 55 -2.27 -13.63 -5.02
C THR A 55 -2.58 -12.77 -6.25
N MET A 56 -2.54 -13.35 -7.45
CA MET A 56 -2.94 -12.64 -8.67
C MET A 56 -4.41 -12.21 -8.63
N ALA A 57 -5.31 -13.03 -8.06
CA ALA A 57 -6.71 -12.67 -7.92
C ALA A 57 -6.94 -11.50 -6.93
N VAL A 58 -6.07 -11.33 -5.92
CA VAL A 58 -6.10 -10.16 -5.03
C VAL A 58 -5.88 -8.85 -5.80
N GLU A 59 -5.21 -8.85 -6.97
CA GLU A 59 -5.08 -7.62 -7.78
C GLU A 59 -6.42 -7.06 -8.28
N VAL A 60 -7.44 -7.90 -8.41
CA VAL A 60 -8.81 -7.44 -8.69
C VAL A 60 -9.30 -6.59 -7.52
N VAL A 61 -9.08 -7.04 -6.28
CA VAL A 61 -9.41 -6.29 -5.06
C VAL A 61 -8.67 -4.96 -5.04
N VAL A 62 -7.36 -4.98 -5.30
CA VAL A 62 -6.50 -3.80 -5.30
C VAL A 62 -7.05 -2.77 -6.28
N THR A 63 -7.41 -3.22 -7.49
CA THR A 63 -8.04 -2.39 -8.52
C THR A 63 -9.34 -1.78 -8.02
N THR A 64 -10.22 -2.55 -7.35
CA THR A 64 -11.46 -1.97 -6.79
C THR A 64 -11.18 -0.85 -5.80
N VAL A 65 -10.21 -1.02 -4.90
CA VAL A 65 -9.84 -0.03 -3.89
C VAL A 65 -9.26 1.23 -4.54
N VAL A 66 -8.30 1.07 -5.44
CA VAL A 66 -7.63 2.18 -6.13
C VAL A 66 -8.65 2.99 -6.92
N VAL A 67 -9.45 2.33 -7.77
CA VAL A 67 -10.50 3.01 -8.55
C VAL A 67 -11.45 3.77 -7.64
N ASN A 68 -11.92 3.15 -6.56
CA ASN A 68 -12.91 3.75 -5.68
C ASN A 68 -12.37 5.04 -5.00
N PHE A 69 -11.13 5.03 -4.51
CA PHE A 69 -10.55 6.21 -3.85
C PHE A 69 -10.11 7.29 -4.84
N PHE A 70 -9.50 6.95 -5.98
CA PHE A 70 -9.14 7.96 -6.98
C PHE A 70 -10.38 8.60 -7.61
N ALA A 71 -11.44 7.83 -7.88
CA ALA A 71 -12.70 8.37 -8.34
C ALA A 71 -13.42 9.22 -7.27
N THR A 72 -13.28 8.90 -5.98
CA THR A 72 -13.81 9.74 -4.88
C THR A 72 -13.16 11.14 -4.87
N MET A 73 -11.89 11.23 -5.25
CA MET A 73 -11.16 12.50 -5.36
C MET A 73 -11.41 13.23 -6.68
N TRP A 74 -12.05 12.61 -7.66
CA TRP A 74 -12.18 13.15 -9.03
C TRP A 74 -12.68 14.60 -9.02
N GLY A 75 -11.99 15.47 -9.76
CA GLY A 75 -12.28 16.91 -9.79
C GLY A 75 -11.82 17.72 -8.55
N ASN A 76 -11.16 17.11 -7.56
CA ASN A 76 -10.57 17.79 -6.40
C ASN A 76 -9.09 17.43 -6.18
N GLY A 77 -8.32 17.25 -7.26
CA GLY A 77 -6.90 16.88 -7.18
C GLY A 77 -6.04 17.90 -6.43
N LYS A 78 -6.46 19.18 -6.35
CA LYS A 78 -5.78 20.21 -5.55
C LYS A 78 -5.68 19.83 -4.06
N ALA A 79 -6.58 18.99 -3.55
CA ALA A 79 -6.54 18.52 -2.17
C ALA A 79 -5.25 17.76 -1.82
N LEU A 80 -4.59 17.11 -2.79
CA LEU A 80 -3.29 16.46 -2.59
C LEU A 80 -2.20 17.46 -2.20
N VAL A 81 -2.32 18.69 -2.66
CA VAL A 81 -1.34 19.75 -2.37
C VAL A 81 -1.81 20.56 -1.16
N THR A 82 -3.09 20.90 -1.05
CA THR A 82 -3.57 21.83 -0.02
C THR A 82 -3.89 21.16 1.32
N ASN A 83 -4.16 19.85 1.35
CA ASN A 83 -4.58 19.13 2.54
C ASN A 83 -3.59 18.02 2.89
N LEU A 84 -2.81 18.23 3.96
CA LEU A 84 -1.73 17.32 4.34
C LEU A 84 -2.20 15.91 4.73
N PRO A 85 -3.26 15.71 5.53
CA PRO A 85 -3.85 14.38 5.75
C PRO A 85 -4.21 13.66 4.45
N ILE A 86 -4.84 14.35 3.50
CA ILE A 86 -5.19 13.77 2.19
C ILE A 86 -3.94 13.38 1.42
N ARG A 87 -2.90 14.23 1.45
CA ARG A 87 -1.62 13.91 0.84
C ARG A 87 -1.03 12.62 1.41
N TRP A 88 -1.00 12.46 2.74
CA TRP A 88 -0.55 11.22 3.39
C TRP A 88 -1.34 10.00 2.93
N PHE A 89 -2.66 10.08 2.95
CA PHE A 89 -3.53 8.97 2.56
C PHE A 89 -3.32 8.53 1.10
N TYR A 90 -3.21 9.48 0.18
CA TYR A 90 -3.07 9.17 -1.24
C TYR A 90 -1.64 8.79 -1.62
N THR A 91 -0.61 9.33 -0.96
CA THR A 91 0.75 8.81 -1.13
C THR A 91 0.85 7.38 -0.62
N GLY A 92 0.22 7.05 0.51
CA GLY A 92 0.09 5.67 0.97
C GLY A 92 -0.73 4.78 0.03
N MET A 93 -1.75 5.33 -0.65
CA MET A 93 -2.50 4.60 -1.69
C MET A 93 -1.66 4.32 -2.94
N VAL A 94 -0.75 5.22 -3.31
CA VAL A 94 0.20 4.98 -4.40
C VAL A 94 1.16 3.86 -4.02
N PHE A 95 1.74 3.90 -2.82
CA PHE A 95 2.55 2.78 -2.32
C PHE A 95 1.75 1.48 -2.22
N TYR A 96 0.48 1.54 -1.82
CA TYR A 96 -0.40 0.36 -1.77
C TYR A 96 -0.52 -0.28 -3.14
N PHE A 97 -0.82 0.51 -4.17
CA PHE A 97 -0.91 0.03 -5.54
C PHE A 97 0.42 -0.56 -6.03
N ILE A 98 1.53 0.17 -5.85
CA ILE A 98 2.87 -0.29 -6.28
C ILE A 98 3.23 -1.61 -5.59
N THR A 99 2.99 -1.70 -4.29
CA THR A 99 3.41 -2.87 -3.51
C THR A 99 2.55 -4.09 -3.84
N CYS A 100 1.25 -3.92 -4.05
CA CYS A 100 0.39 -5.03 -4.47
C CYS A 100 0.78 -5.52 -5.87
N LEU A 101 0.95 -4.59 -6.83
CA LEU A 101 1.41 -4.93 -8.17
C LEU A 101 2.77 -5.65 -8.14
N GLN A 102 3.70 -5.17 -7.31
CA GLN A 102 4.98 -5.82 -7.08
C GLN A 102 4.80 -7.23 -6.49
N CYS A 103 3.85 -7.44 -5.58
CA CYS A 103 3.53 -8.76 -5.02
C CYS A 103 3.11 -9.73 -6.13
N ALA A 104 2.24 -9.31 -7.05
CA ALA A 104 1.81 -10.15 -8.17
C ALA A 104 3.00 -10.66 -9.00
N PHE A 105 3.95 -9.78 -9.33
CA PHE A 105 5.20 -10.18 -10.00
C PHE A 105 6.06 -11.08 -9.13
N HIS A 106 6.27 -10.68 -7.87
CA HIS A 106 7.07 -11.44 -6.92
C HIS A 106 6.58 -12.88 -6.81
N THR A 107 5.27 -13.15 -6.81
CA THR A 107 4.77 -14.52 -6.67
C THR A 107 4.96 -15.42 -7.89
N THR A 108 5.38 -14.89 -9.04
CA THR A 108 5.71 -15.76 -10.18
C THR A 108 7.02 -16.51 -9.93
N LEU A 109 7.07 -17.79 -10.30
CA LEU A 109 8.24 -18.64 -10.04
C LEU A 109 9.52 -18.05 -10.66
N THR A 110 9.44 -17.53 -11.88
CA THR A 110 10.57 -16.91 -12.59
C THR A 110 11.11 -15.67 -11.88
N PHE A 111 10.25 -14.87 -11.25
CA PHE A 111 10.69 -13.70 -10.49
C PHE A 111 11.24 -14.14 -9.14
N GLN A 112 10.57 -15.07 -8.45
CA GLN A 112 11.04 -15.64 -7.19
C GLN A 112 12.44 -16.24 -7.29
N GLU A 113 12.78 -16.94 -8.37
CA GLU A 113 14.12 -17.51 -8.56
C GLU A 113 15.25 -16.47 -8.37
N ILE A 114 15.00 -15.22 -8.72
CA ILE A 114 15.96 -14.12 -8.59
C ILE A 114 15.88 -13.47 -7.21
N ILE A 115 14.68 -13.28 -6.66
CA ILE A 115 14.50 -12.42 -5.48
C ILE A 115 14.36 -13.17 -4.16
N HIS A 116 14.16 -14.49 -4.20
CA HIS A 116 13.97 -15.27 -2.99
C HIS A 116 15.24 -15.24 -2.13
N PHE A 117 15.08 -14.99 -0.84
CA PHE A 117 16.20 -14.76 0.10
C PHE A 117 17.12 -13.57 -0.21
N THR A 118 16.70 -12.62 -1.05
CA THR A 118 17.44 -11.36 -1.27
C THR A 118 16.81 -10.19 -0.54
N ASP A 119 17.52 -9.05 -0.50
CA ASP A 119 17.06 -7.83 0.16
C ASP A 119 15.85 -7.16 -0.52
N TRP A 120 15.48 -7.61 -1.73
CA TRP A 120 14.27 -7.11 -2.39
C TRP A 120 13.01 -7.50 -1.60
N VAL A 121 12.96 -8.70 -1.00
CA VAL A 121 11.80 -9.15 -0.23
C VAL A 121 11.60 -8.31 1.05
N PRO A 122 12.61 -8.04 1.88
CA PRO A 122 12.54 -7.03 2.93
C PRO A 122 12.17 -5.64 2.41
N GLY A 123 12.72 -5.20 1.28
CA GLY A 123 12.38 -3.90 0.67
C GLY A 123 10.88 -3.77 0.34
N HIS A 124 10.29 -4.82 -0.24
CA HIS A 124 8.86 -4.95 -0.47
C HIS A 124 8.06 -4.87 0.85
N ALA A 125 8.47 -5.63 1.88
CA ALA A 125 7.78 -5.63 3.16
C ALA A 125 7.80 -4.25 3.85
N HIS A 126 8.94 -3.54 3.81
CA HIS A 126 9.02 -2.19 4.35
C HIS A 126 8.21 -1.18 3.53
N MET A 127 8.08 -1.37 2.21
CA MET A 127 7.17 -0.55 1.39
C MET A 127 5.71 -0.70 1.85
N VAL A 128 5.27 -1.91 2.19
CA VAL A 128 3.94 -2.13 2.82
C VAL A 128 3.87 -1.42 4.18
N MET A 129 4.78 -1.75 5.09
CA MET A 129 4.70 -1.33 6.49
C MET A 129 4.87 0.17 6.66
N LEU A 130 5.91 0.73 6.07
CA LEU A 130 6.24 2.14 6.18
C LEU A 130 5.47 2.95 5.14
N GLY A 131 5.46 2.53 3.87
CA GLY A 131 4.86 3.29 2.77
C GLY A 131 3.33 3.29 2.73
N VAL A 132 2.70 2.18 3.09
CA VAL A 132 1.23 2.08 3.10
C VAL A 132 0.67 2.38 4.48
N PHE A 133 0.91 1.47 5.43
CA PHE A 133 0.29 1.56 6.75
C PHE A 133 0.86 2.74 7.55
N GLY A 134 2.18 2.95 7.52
CA GLY A 134 2.81 4.10 8.16
C GLY A 134 2.23 5.43 7.68
N PHE A 135 2.11 5.63 6.36
CA PHE A 135 1.54 6.85 5.79
C PHE A 135 0.06 7.00 6.16
N TRP A 136 -0.72 5.92 6.19
CA TRP A 136 -2.13 5.99 6.60
C TRP A 136 -2.31 6.30 8.09
N VAL A 137 -1.46 5.74 8.96
CA VAL A 137 -1.46 6.03 10.40
C VAL A 137 -1.05 7.48 10.66
N ILE A 138 -0.03 7.98 9.97
CA ILE A 138 0.39 9.38 10.07
C ILE A 138 -0.70 10.30 9.48
N GLY A 139 -1.32 9.94 8.35
CA GLY A 139 -2.46 10.66 7.77
C GLY A 139 -3.67 10.74 8.71
N ALA A 140 -3.99 9.64 9.39
CA ALA A 140 -5.03 9.60 10.41
C ALA A 140 -4.66 10.49 11.61
N THR A 141 -3.43 10.38 12.10
CA THR A 141 -2.92 11.14 13.25
C THR A 141 -2.90 12.64 12.97
N THR A 142 -2.40 13.05 11.79
CA THR A 142 -2.36 14.46 11.37
C THR A 142 -3.75 15.10 11.33
N TRP A 143 -4.79 14.33 11.00
CA TRP A 143 -6.17 14.81 11.04
C TRP A 143 -6.83 14.72 12.42
N LEU A 144 -6.61 13.62 13.14
CA LEU A 144 -7.33 13.28 14.36
C LEU A 144 -6.75 13.99 15.60
N TRP A 145 -5.44 14.14 15.68
CA TRP A 145 -4.76 14.66 16.87
C TRP A 145 -5.23 16.06 17.28
N PRO A 146 -5.37 17.05 16.38
CA PRO A 146 -5.89 18.37 16.75
C PRO A 146 -7.34 18.33 17.25
N ARG A 147 -8.13 17.38 16.76
CA ARG A 147 -9.55 17.22 17.13
C ARG A 147 -9.71 16.58 18.50
N LEU A 148 -8.82 15.64 18.84
CA LEU A 148 -8.83 14.99 20.15
C LEU A 148 -8.29 15.90 21.25
N THR A 149 -7.22 16.63 20.95
CA THR A 149 -6.53 17.47 21.94
C THR A 149 -7.11 18.89 22.04
N GLY A 150 -7.93 19.31 21.08
CA GLY A 150 -8.43 20.68 20.96
C GLY A 150 -7.35 21.69 20.57
N ASN A 151 -6.13 21.24 20.26
CA ASN A 151 -4.99 22.09 19.96
C ASN A 151 -4.50 21.84 18.53
N GLU A 152 -4.31 22.91 17.76
CA GLU A 152 -3.64 22.82 16.47
C GLU A 152 -2.19 22.34 16.63
N TRP A 153 -1.62 21.78 15.56
CA TRP A 153 -0.21 21.41 15.54
C TRP A 153 0.68 22.62 15.78
N TYR A 154 1.73 22.45 16.60
CA TYR A 154 2.65 23.52 17.00
C TYR A 154 3.25 24.27 15.80
N ASP A 155 3.75 23.55 14.79
CA ASP A 155 4.28 24.15 13.57
C ASP A 155 3.85 23.35 12.33
N ARG A 156 3.15 24.03 11.41
CA ARG A 156 2.74 23.46 10.12
C ARG A 156 3.93 23.14 9.22
N ARG A 157 5.02 23.91 9.29
CA ARG A 157 6.23 23.67 8.49
C ARG A 157 6.89 22.35 8.88
N LEU A 158 6.94 22.04 10.18
CA LEU A 158 7.45 20.76 10.67
C LEU A 158 6.61 19.58 10.18
N ASN A 159 5.29 19.70 10.15
CA ASN A 159 4.43 18.65 9.58
C ASN A 159 4.69 18.41 8.08
N HIS A 160 4.91 19.48 7.31
CA HIS A 160 5.29 19.35 5.90
C HIS A 160 6.71 18.78 5.74
N LEU A 161 7.64 19.16 6.61
CA LEU A 161 8.99 18.60 6.63
C LEU A 161 8.96 17.11 6.95
N GLN A 162 8.18 16.68 7.95
CA GLN A 162 7.97 15.26 8.28
C GLN A 162 7.50 14.48 7.05
N TYR A 163 6.54 15.03 6.30
CA TYR A 163 6.07 14.41 5.06
C TYR A 163 7.20 14.15 4.06
N TRP A 164 7.99 15.18 3.76
CA TRP A 164 9.06 15.05 2.78
C TRP A 164 10.20 14.16 3.27
N LEU A 165 10.63 14.27 4.53
CA LEU A 165 11.66 13.42 5.10
C LEU A 165 11.24 11.94 5.10
N THR A 166 9.98 11.65 5.45
CA THR A 166 9.46 10.28 5.44
C THR A 166 9.40 9.74 4.01
N LEU A 167 8.90 10.53 3.05
CA LEU A 167 8.82 10.12 1.64
C LEU A 167 10.19 9.88 1.02
N ILE A 168 11.14 10.80 1.24
CA ILE A 168 12.50 10.71 0.70
C ILE A 168 13.25 9.55 1.35
N GLY A 169 13.20 9.44 2.68
CA GLY A 169 13.87 8.36 3.42
C GLY A 169 13.36 6.98 2.98
N LEU A 170 12.03 6.83 2.84
CA LEU A 170 11.43 5.61 2.31
C LEU A 170 11.88 5.34 0.86
N GLY A 171 11.91 6.37 0.00
CA GLY A 171 12.36 6.24 -1.39
C GLY A 171 13.80 5.76 -1.49
N ILE A 172 14.72 6.33 -0.69
CA ILE A 172 16.12 5.90 -0.63
C ILE A 172 16.21 4.43 -0.23
N MET A 173 15.53 4.04 0.85
CA MET A 173 15.54 2.67 1.35
C MET A 173 14.97 1.67 0.33
N ILE A 174 13.89 2.01 -0.38
CA ILE A 174 13.32 1.13 -1.42
C ILE A 174 14.31 0.94 -2.57
N ILE A 175 14.96 2.01 -3.03
CA ILE A 175 15.93 1.94 -4.12
C ILE A 175 17.13 1.09 -3.70
N ASP A 176 17.64 1.31 -2.49
CA ASP A 176 18.78 0.58 -1.93
C ASP A 176 18.50 -0.93 -1.81
N LEU A 177 17.43 -1.31 -1.12
CA LEU A 177 17.08 -2.72 -0.90
C LEU A 177 16.70 -3.44 -2.19
N THR A 178 16.06 -2.74 -3.15
CA THR A 178 15.76 -3.31 -4.47
C THR A 178 17.05 -3.55 -5.25
N GLY A 179 17.98 -2.58 -5.23
CA GLY A 179 19.28 -2.70 -5.89
C GLY A 179 20.14 -3.81 -5.29
N ALA A 180 20.28 -3.85 -3.96
CA ALA A 180 20.98 -4.93 -3.25
C ALA A 180 20.35 -6.30 -3.55
N GLY A 181 19.01 -6.36 -3.53
CA GLY A 181 18.28 -7.58 -3.84
C GLY A 181 18.53 -8.12 -5.25
N LEU A 182 18.65 -7.24 -6.23
CA LEU A 182 19.06 -7.60 -7.60
C LEU A 182 20.50 -8.11 -7.66
N VAL A 183 21.43 -7.47 -6.95
CA VAL A 183 22.85 -7.88 -6.91
C VAL A 183 23.02 -9.24 -6.22
N HIS A 184 22.20 -9.56 -5.21
CA HIS A 184 22.24 -10.88 -4.56
C HIS A 184 21.64 -11.99 -5.43
N GLY A 185 20.67 -11.65 -6.28
CA GLY A 185 19.92 -12.59 -7.09
C GLY A 185 20.60 -13.02 -8.40
N PHE A 186 21.56 -12.24 -8.90
CA PHE A 186 22.32 -12.49 -10.11
C PHE A 186 23.81 -12.71 -9.80
#